data_AF-W8YR60-F1
#
_entry.id   AF-W8YR60-F1
#
_cell.length_a   1.000
_cell.length_b   1.000
_cell.length_c   1.000
_cell.angle_alpha   90.00
_cell.angle_beta   90.00
_cell.angle_gamma   90.00
#
_symmetry.space_group_name_H-M   'P 1'
#
loop_
_entity.id
_entity.type
_entity.pdbx_description
1 polymer ?
#
loop_
_entity_poly.entity_id
_entity_poly.type
_entity_poly.pdbx_seq_one_letter_code
_entity_poly.pdbx_strand_id
1 'polypeptide(L)'
;MSKLDGNERWKSKMLLTEHVEGYTERHTTETPTTRAKAVPSSEELTMIRDDIMLPFMMTMVQKSVDDIERSTNVLRRLYAQAGRAILDQISADHFVIRRDLKQRNIRVIPYETDSAAAVINYEYYCRGYRGEFGMIREHLRSQIAMRLAKYTADLGAVMKGGQ
;
A
#
# COMPACT_ATOMS: atom_id res chain seq x y z
N MET A 1 -12.95 12.55 -59.56
CA MET A 1 -14.03 11.78 -58.90
C MET A 1 -13.50 11.27 -57.56
N SER A 2 -13.85 11.95 -56.46
CA SER A 2 -13.35 11.65 -55.11
C SER A 2 -14.37 10.79 -54.37
N LYS A 3 -14.00 9.54 -54.07
CA LYS A 3 -14.86 8.52 -53.42
C LYS A 3 -14.98 8.73 -51.89
N LEU A 4 -15.32 9.92 -51.41
CA LEU A 4 -15.47 10.16 -49.96
C LEU A 4 -16.65 11.05 -49.54
N ASP A 5 -17.51 11.49 -50.46
CA ASP A 5 -18.58 12.45 -50.15
C ASP A 5 -19.94 11.80 -49.81
N GLY A 6 -19.93 10.57 -49.25
CA GLY A 6 -21.15 9.78 -49.08
C GLY A 6 -21.19 8.89 -47.84
N ASN A 7 -20.31 9.11 -46.87
CA ASN A 7 -20.29 8.31 -45.65
C ASN A 7 -20.72 9.13 -44.42
N GLU A 8 -22.02 9.38 -44.31
CA GLU A 8 -22.67 9.98 -43.12
C GLU A 8 -22.67 9.02 -41.90
N ARG A 9 -22.05 7.82 -42.00
CA ARG A 9 -22.02 6.81 -40.92
C ARG A 9 -21.36 7.27 -39.62
N TRP A 10 -20.56 8.35 -39.65
CA TRP A 10 -19.96 8.92 -38.44
C TRP A 10 -20.88 9.91 -37.72
N LYS A 11 -21.89 10.49 -38.39
CA LYS A 11 -22.88 11.36 -37.73
C LYS A 11 -23.85 10.56 -36.84
N SER A 12 -24.13 9.31 -37.19
CA SER A 12 -24.96 8.41 -36.36
C SER A 12 -24.17 7.60 -35.32
N LYS A 13 -22.84 7.77 -35.20
CA LYS A 13 -22.01 7.10 -34.18
C LYS A 13 -21.94 7.90 -32.86
N MET A 14 -23.02 8.60 -32.54
CA MET A 14 -23.31 9.18 -31.23
C MET A 14 -24.73 8.75 -30.80
N LEU A 15 -24.97 7.44 -30.85
CA LEU A 15 -26.17 6.83 -30.26
C LEU A 15 -25.70 5.70 -29.37
N LEU A 16 -25.31 6.07 -28.14
CA LEU A 16 -25.48 5.21 -26.98
C LEU A 16 -25.50 6.03 -25.68
N THR A 17 -26.11 7.21 -25.69
CA THR A 17 -26.30 8.03 -24.48
C THR A 17 -27.17 7.30 -23.46
N GLU A 18 -28.14 6.49 -23.92
CA GLU A 18 -29.06 5.72 -23.06
C GLU A 18 -28.37 4.59 -22.25
N HIS A 19 -27.26 4.02 -22.74
CA HIS A 19 -26.46 3.05 -21.95
C HIS A 19 -25.37 3.70 -21.11
N VAL A 20 -24.94 4.93 -21.46
CA VAL A 20 -24.03 5.71 -20.62
C VAL A 20 -24.78 6.22 -19.39
N GLU A 21 -26.03 6.66 -19.56
CA GLU A 21 -26.92 7.06 -18.47
C GLU A 21 -27.10 5.92 -17.46
N GLY A 22 -27.37 4.69 -17.92
CA GLY A 22 -27.46 3.52 -17.03
C GLY A 22 -26.16 3.17 -16.28
N TYR A 23 -24.99 3.58 -16.77
CA TYR A 23 -23.71 3.40 -16.07
C TYR A 23 -23.47 4.49 -15.01
N THR A 24 -23.86 5.73 -15.31
CA THR A 24 -23.85 6.84 -14.34
C THR A 24 -24.95 6.69 -13.29
N GLU A 25 -26.12 6.18 -13.64
CA GLU A 25 -27.29 6.00 -12.76
C GLU A 25 -27.09 4.91 -11.71
N ARG A 26 -26.36 3.84 -12.05
CA ARG A 26 -25.90 2.84 -11.07
C ARG A 26 -24.93 3.42 -10.05
N HIS A 27 -24.26 4.52 -10.36
CA HIS A 27 -23.37 5.23 -9.45
C HIS A 27 -24.01 6.45 -8.76
N THR A 28 -25.22 6.86 -9.13
CA THR A 28 -25.92 8.02 -8.52
C THR A 28 -27.10 7.62 -7.63
N THR A 29 -27.50 6.35 -7.61
CA THR A 29 -28.56 5.85 -6.71
C THR A 29 -28.12 5.73 -5.24
N GLU A 30 -26.83 5.91 -4.95
CA GLU A 30 -26.33 6.05 -3.58
C GLU A 30 -26.38 7.51 -3.15
N THR A 31 -27.21 7.81 -2.14
CA THR A 31 -27.28 9.12 -1.49
C THR A 31 -25.88 9.72 -1.22
N PRO A 32 -25.62 10.99 -1.59
CA PRO A 32 -24.27 11.60 -1.53
C PRO A 32 -23.64 11.57 -0.13
N THR A 33 -24.45 11.49 0.93
CA THR A 33 -24.01 11.39 2.33
C THR A 33 -23.30 10.06 2.64
N THR A 34 -23.66 8.96 1.98
CA THR A 34 -23.07 7.63 2.21
C THR A 34 -21.74 7.49 1.48
N ARG A 35 -21.65 8.03 0.25
CA ARG A 35 -20.45 7.99 -0.59
C ARG A 35 -19.31 8.81 -0.01
N ALA A 36 -19.59 9.99 0.57
CA ALA A 36 -18.59 10.82 1.24
C ALA A 36 -17.96 10.15 2.47
N LYS A 37 -18.70 9.28 3.18
CA LYS A 37 -18.17 8.47 4.29
C LYS A 37 -17.39 7.26 3.79
N ALA A 38 -17.69 6.73 2.60
CA ALA A 38 -17.04 5.53 2.07
C ALA A 38 -15.65 5.81 1.48
N VAL A 39 -15.40 7.03 0.96
CA VAL A 39 -14.06 7.44 0.51
C VAL A 39 -13.09 7.45 1.72
N PRO A 40 -11.88 6.88 1.58
CA PRO A 40 -10.89 6.89 2.65
C PRO A 40 -10.39 8.31 2.93
N SER A 41 -10.26 8.63 4.22
CA SER A 41 -9.58 9.84 4.68
C SER A 41 -8.06 9.78 4.44
N SER A 42 -7.38 10.93 4.54
CA SER A 42 -5.91 10.99 4.42
C SER A 42 -5.20 10.14 5.48
N GLU A 43 -5.77 10.07 6.70
CA GLU A 43 -5.28 9.19 7.76
C GLU A 43 -5.39 7.71 7.34
N GLU A 44 -6.52 7.31 6.78
CA GLU A 44 -6.76 5.93 6.34
C GLU A 44 -5.89 5.54 5.15
N LEU A 45 -5.65 6.45 4.21
CA LEU A 45 -4.68 6.25 3.12
C LEU A 45 -3.25 6.07 3.67
N THR A 46 -2.91 6.79 4.74
CA THR A 46 -1.64 6.61 5.43
C THR A 46 -1.56 5.23 6.09
N MET A 47 -2.63 4.77 6.73
CA MET A 47 -2.69 3.42 7.31
C MET A 47 -2.56 2.33 6.23
N ILE A 48 -3.22 2.49 5.08
CA ILE A 48 -3.12 1.56 3.94
C ILE A 48 -1.68 1.50 3.43
N ARG A 49 -1.04 2.66 3.22
CA ARG A 49 0.38 2.73 2.85
C ARG A 49 1.25 1.95 3.83
N ASP A 50 0.99 2.14 5.12
CA ASP A 50 1.82 1.58 6.17
C ASP A 50 1.64 0.05 6.29
N ASP A 51 0.41 -0.44 6.14
CA ASP A 51 0.06 -1.86 6.04
C ASP A 51 0.78 -2.54 4.87
N ILE A 52 0.90 -1.83 3.74
CA ILE A 52 1.64 -2.32 2.56
C ILE A 52 3.15 -2.35 2.85
N MET A 53 3.69 -1.30 3.47
CA MET A 53 5.14 -1.13 3.60
C MET A 53 5.77 -2.03 4.68
N LEU A 54 5.10 -2.23 5.82
CA LEU A 54 5.67 -2.96 6.95
C LEU A 54 6.09 -4.42 6.61
N PRO A 55 5.32 -5.21 5.84
CA PRO A 55 5.76 -6.52 5.36
C PRO A 55 7.07 -6.51 4.56
N PHE A 56 7.29 -5.47 3.72
CA PHE A 56 8.56 -5.33 3.00
C PHE A 56 9.70 -5.06 3.96
N MET A 57 9.48 -4.22 4.97
CA MET A 57 10.47 -3.97 6.02
C MET A 57 10.84 -5.24 6.77
N MET A 58 9.84 -6.02 7.21
CA MET A 58 10.05 -7.30 7.89
C MET A 58 10.92 -8.24 7.04
N THR A 59 10.58 -8.38 5.76
CA THR A 59 11.35 -9.23 4.83
C THR A 59 12.80 -8.77 4.69
N MET A 60 13.03 -7.45 4.59
CA MET A 60 14.39 -6.90 4.48
C MET A 60 15.21 -7.11 5.76
N VAL A 61 14.62 -6.86 6.93
CA VAL A 61 15.30 -7.05 8.22
C VAL A 61 15.59 -8.53 8.47
N GLN A 62 14.61 -9.41 8.22
CA GLN A 62 14.79 -10.86 8.36
C GLN A 62 15.95 -11.34 7.49
N LYS A 63 15.99 -10.95 6.21
CA LYS A 63 17.09 -11.30 5.32
C LYS A 63 18.43 -10.81 5.85
N SER A 64 18.49 -9.58 6.36
CA SER A 64 19.72 -9.04 6.96
C SER A 64 20.17 -9.82 8.19
N VAL A 65 19.23 -10.27 9.04
CA VAL A 65 19.52 -11.12 10.20
C VAL A 65 20.10 -12.46 9.74
N ASP A 66 19.46 -13.11 8.76
CA ASP A 66 19.90 -14.39 8.21
C ASP A 66 21.32 -14.28 7.61
N ASP A 67 21.60 -13.20 6.88
CA ASP A 67 22.91 -12.94 6.26
C ASP A 67 24.00 -12.72 7.33
N ILE A 68 23.68 -11.97 8.40
CA ILE A 68 24.59 -11.72 9.53
C ILE A 68 24.90 -13.01 10.29
N GLU A 69 23.91 -13.87 10.52
CA GLU A 69 24.10 -15.13 11.24
C GLU A 69 25.05 -16.07 10.51
N ARG A 70 25.00 -16.06 9.18
CA ARG A 70 25.89 -16.82 8.29
C ARG A 70 27.28 -16.18 8.15
N SER A 71 27.45 -14.93 8.56
CA SER A 71 28.73 -14.23 8.46
C SER A 71 29.75 -14.68 9.50
N THR A 72 31.02 -14.42 9.22
CA THR A 72 32.15 -14.63 10.15
C THR A 72 32.36 -13.44 11.10
N ASN A 73 31.42 -12.51 11.16
CA ASN A 73 31.55 -11.30 11.98
C ASN A 73 31.61 -11.66 13.48
N VAL A 74 32.59 -11.11 14.20
CA VAL A 74 32.77 -11.34 15.64
C VAL A 74 31.56 -10.85 16.46
N LEU A 75 30.86 -9.82 15.99
CA LEU A 75 29.66 -9.25 16.60
C LEU A 75 28.34 -9.81 16.01
N ARG A 76 28.38 -10.89 15.21
CA ARG A 76 27.17 -11.44 14.56
C ARG A 76 26.02 -11.71 15.53
N ARG A 77 26.30 -12.14 16.77
CA ARG A 77 25.29 -12.38 17.79
C ARG A 77 24.60 -11.09 18.22
N LEU A 78 25.37 -10.03 18.45
CA LEU A 78 24.85 -8.72 18.81
C LEU A 78 23.98 -8.16 17.68
N TYR A 79 24.47 -8.21 16.45
CA TYR A 79 23.72 -7.73 15.28
C TYR A 79 22.44 -8.54 15.04
N ALA A 80 22.49 -9.87 15.16
CA ALA A 80 21.30 -10.70 15.05
C ALA A 80 20.27 -10.40 16.14
N GLN A 81 20.71 -10.19 17.40
CA GLN A 81 19.82 -9.79 18.48
C GLN A 81 19.18 -8.42 18.25
N ALA A 82 19.96 -7.43 17.81
CA ALA A 82 19.44 -6.12 17.47
C ALA A 82 18.44 -6.18 16.31
N GLY A 83 18.75 -6.94 15.26
CA GLY A 83 17.85 -7.12 14.12
C GLY A 83 16.54 -7.82 14.49
N ARG A 84 16.59 -8.83 15.36
CA ARG A 84 15.38 -9.49 15.89
C ARG A 84 14.54 -8.55 16.75
N ALA A 85 15.15 -7.74 17.60
CA ALA A 85 14.43 -6.73 18.38
C ALA A 85 13.71 -5.70 17.48
N ILE A 86 14.36 -5.26 16.39
CA ILE A 86 13.72 -4.39 15.38
C ILE A 86 12.58 -5.13 14.67
N LEU A 87 12.77 -6.41 14.32
CA LEU A 87 11.73 -7.22 13.67
C LEU A 87 10.49 -7.38 14.57
N ASP A 88 10.69 -7.58 15.86
CA ASP A 88 9.60 -7.66 16.85
C ASP A 88 8.82 -6.34 16.93
N GLN A 89 9.52 -5.20 16.94
CA GLN A 89 8.89 -3.87 16.90
C GLN A 89 8.07 -3.66 15.63
N ILE A 90 8.64 -3.95 14.46
CA ILE A 90 7.95 -3.83 13.17
C ILE A 90 6.70 -4.74 13.14
N SER A 91 6.82 -5.95 13.67
CA SER A 91 5.72 -6.92 13.73
C SER A 91 4.59 -6.44 14.64
N ALA A 92 4.92 -5.86 15.79
CA ALA A 92 3.95 -5.27 16.71
C ALA A 92 3.22 -4.09 16.05
N ASP A 93 3.95 -3.19 15.40
CA ASP A 93 3.37 -2.04 14.69
C ASP A 93 2.46 -2.49 13.55
N HIS A 94 2.88 -3.50 12.78
CA HIS A 94 2.07 -4.08 11.71
C HIS A 94 0.78 -4.71 12.25
N PHE A 95 0.84 -5.41 13.39
CA PHE A 95 -0.34 -5.96 14.05
C PHE A 95 -1.32 -4.86 14.47
N VAL A 96 -0.82 -3.75 15.04
CA VAL A 96 -1.65 -2.59 15.42
C VAL A 96 -2.34 -1.99 14.20
N ILE A 97 -1.61 -1.75 13.11
CA ILE A 97 -2.19 -1.18 11.89
C ILE A 97 -3.24 -2.12 11.29
N ARG A 98 -2.96 -3.42 11.18
CA ARG A 98 -3.90 -4.42 10.69
C ARG A 98 -5.19 -4.45 11.52
N ARG A 99 -5.06 -4.38 12.85
CA ARG A 99 -6.19 -4.32 13.77
C ARG A 99 -7.03 -3.06 13.54
N ASP A 100 -6.38 -1.91 13.45
CA ASP A 100 -7.06 -0.62 13.33
C ASP A 100 -7.74 -0.48 11.95
N LEU A 101 -7.11 -0.96 10.87
CA LEU A 101 -7.74 -1.06 9.55
C LEU A 101 -9.00 -1.96 9.59
N LYS A 102 -8.90 -3.12 10.26
CA LYS A 102 -10.04 -4.03 10.41
C LYS A 102 -11.18 -3.38 11.19
N GLN A 103 -10.88 -2.65 12.27
CA GLN A 103 -11.88 -1.92 13.05
C GLN A 103 -12.59 -0.84 12.23
N ARG A 104 -11.88 -0.20 11.30
CA ARG A 104 -12.42 0.80 10.36
C ARG A 104 -13.11 0.19 9.13
N ASN A 105 -13.22 -1.13 9.06
CA ASN A 105 -13.74 -1.90 7.92
C ASN A 105 -13.00 -1.59 6.61
N ILE A 106 -11.67 -1.56 6.70
CA ILE A 106 -10.75 -1.38 5.58
C ILE A 106 -10.01 -2.69 5.31
N ARG A 107 -9.97 -3.12 4.05
CA ARG A 107 -9.23 -4.31 3.61
C ARG A 107 -8.29 -3.93 2.48
N VAL A 108 -7.05 -4.40 2.53
CA VAL A 108 -6.04 -4.21 1.48
C VAL A 108 -5.75 -5.57 0.86
N ILE A 109 -5.74 -5.63 -0.47
CA ILE A 109 -5.51 -6.83 -1.26
C ILE A 109 -4.37 -6.53 -2.24
N PRO A 110 -3.32 -7.36 -2.28
CA PRO A 110 -2.28 -7.22 -3.29
C PRO A 110 -2.88 -7.45 -4.68
N TYR A 111 -2.59 -6.55 -5.60
CA TYR A 111 -2.88 -6.76 -7.01
C TYR A 111 -1.71 -7.53 -7.63
N GLU A 112 -2.00 -8.49 -8.52
CA GLU A 112 -0.95 -9.18 -9.28
C GLU A 112 -0.15 -8.15 -10.08
N THR A 113 1.03 -7.83 -9.58
CA THR A 113 1.94 -6.88 -10.20
C THR A 113 3.17 -7.64 -10.66
N ASP A 114 3.60 -7.40 -11.89
CA ASP A 114 4.89 -7.89 -12.37
C ASP A 114 6.01 -7.45 -11.41
N SER A 115 6.85 -8.41 -11.04
CA SER A 115 8.06 -8.20 -10.25
C SER A 115 8.97 -7.10 -10.81
N ALA A 116 8.97 -6.89 -12.14
CA ALA A 116 9.77 -5.88 -12.82
C ALA A 116 9.09 -4.50 -12.93
N ALA A 117 7.82 -4.36 -12.56
CA ALA A 117 7.10 -3.09 -12.69
C ALA A 117 7.63 -2.03 -11.72
N ALA A 118 7.75 -0.79 -12.17
CA ALA A 118 8.20 0.34 -11.33
C ALA A 118 7.17 0.72 -10.23
N VAL A 119 5.89 0.38 -10.44
CA VAL A 119 4.78 0.67 -9.54
C VAL A 119 4.21 -0.65 -9.02
N ILE A 120 3.99 -0.74 -7.71
CA ILE A 120 3.28 -1.83 -7.07
C ILE A 120 1.85 -1.37 -6.83
N ASN A 121 0.89 -2.13 -7.35
CA ASN A 121 -0.53 -1.81 -7.22
C ASN A 121 -1.17 -2.66 -6.13
N TYR A 122 -2.06 -2.03 -5.39
CA TYR A 122 -2.92 -2.67 -4.40
C TYR A 122 -4.35 -2.23 -4.64
N GLU A 123 -5.28 -3.14 -4.39
CA GLU A 123 -6.68 -2.78 -4.24
C GLU A 123 -7.00 -2.64 -2.76
N TYR A 124 -7.87 -1.70 -2.42
CA TYR A 124 -8.43 -1.63 -1.08
C TYR A 124 -9.94 -1.43 -1.12
N TYR A 125 -10.58 -1.92 -0.06
CA TYR A 125 -12.01 -1.80 0.18
C TYR A 125 -12.19 -1.02 1.47
N CYS A 126 -12.72 0.20 1.39
CA CYS A 126 -13.02 1.05 2.53
C CYS A 126 -14.53 1.15 2.69
N ARG A 127 -15.11 0.46 3.70
CA ARG A 127 -16.56 0.53 3.98
C ARG A 127 -17.46 0.28 2.74
N GLY A 128 -17.03 -0.62 1.85
CA GLY A 128 -17.71 -0.93 0.59
C GLY A 128 -17.23 -0.15 -0.64
N TYR A 129 -16.48 0.93 -0.47
CA TYR A 129 -15.81 1.63 -1.56
C TYR A 129 -14.56 0.89 -2.01
N ARG A 130 -14.49 0.53 -3.30
CA ARG A 130 -13.29 -0.04 -3.93
C ARG A 130 -12.43 1.10 -4.46
N GLY A 131 -11.15 1.09 -4.08
CA GLY A 131 -10.15 2.01 -4.59
C GLY A 131 -8.85 1.29 -4.92
N GLU A 132 -8.00 1.97 -5.70
CA GLU A 132 -6.67 1.49 -6.07
C GLU A 132 -5.61 2.36 -5.39
N PHE A 133 -4.52 1.72 -5.00
CA PHE A 133 -3.38 2.35 -4.38
C PHE A 133 -2.10 1.91 -5.09
N GLY A 134 -1.55 2.80 -5.90
CA GLY A 134 -0.29 2.62 -6.59
C GLY A 134 0.87 3.22 -5.80
N MET A 135 1.96 2.45 -5.63
CA MET A 135 3.17 2.92 -4.99
C MET A 135 4.40 2.68 -5.86
N ILE A 136 5.16 3.76 -6.13
CA ILE A 136 6.43 3.68 -6.83
C ILE A 136 7.45 2.97 -5.92
N ARG A 137 8.15 1.96 -6.45
CA ARG A 137 9.14 1.17 -5.68
C ARG A 137 10.26 2.02 -5.09
N GLU A 138 10.73 3.03 -5.82
CA GLU A 138 11.76 3.94 -5.32
C GLU A 138 11.28 4.71 -4.08
N HIS A 139 10.05 5.23 -4.13
CA HIS A 139 9.43 5.89 -2.98
C HIS A 139 9.20 4.92 -1.81
N LEU A 140 8.77 3.67 -2.08
CA LEU A 140 8.67 2.64 -1.05
C LEU A 140 10.03 2.43 -0.36
N ARG A 141 11.11 2.29 -1.13
CA ARG A 141 12.47 2.08 -0.59
C ARG A 141 12.95 3.25 0.26
N SER A 142 12.71 4.49 -0.17
CA SER A 142 13.11 5.67 0.62
C SER A 142 12.32 5.75 1.93
N GLN A 143 11.02 5.46 1.91
CA GLN A 143 10.18 5.42 3.11
C GLN A 143 10.62 4.29 4.07
N ILE A 144 10.95 3.11 3.55
CA ILE A 144 11.51 2.01 4.34
C ILE A 144 12.80 2.44 5.03
N ALA A 145 13.73 3.08 4.31
CA ALA A 145 15.00 3.53 4.89
C ALA A 145 14.79 4.52 6.04
N MET A 146 13.90 5.51 5.85
CA MET A 146 13.56 6.47 6.90
C MET A 146 12.92 5.80 8.12
N ARG A 147 12.01 4.84 7.93
CA ARG A 147 11.41 4.10 9.05
C ARG A 147 12.41 3.22 9.79
N LEU A 148 13.27 2.50 9.07
CA LEU A 148 14.31 1.69 9.69
C LEU A 148 15.25 2.55 10.53
N ALA A 149 15.63 3.74 10.04
CA ALA A 149 16.42 4.68 10.82
C ALA A 149 15.74 5.03 12.15
N LYS A 150 14.42 5.25 12.15
CA LYS A 150 13.64 5.47 13.38
C LYS A 150 13.71 4.27 14.33
N TYR A 151 13.41 3.06 13.88
CA TYR A 151 13.50 1.86 14.72
C TYR A 151 14.90 1.66 15.30
N THR A 152 15.95 1.90 14.51
CA THR A 152 17.33 1.80 15.01
C THR A 152 17.66 2.86 16.06
N ALA A 153 17.12 4.08 15.91
CA ALA A 153 17.28 5.14 16.90
C ALA A 153 16.54 4.80 18.21
N ASP A 154 15.31 4.29 18.09
CA ASP A 154 14.49 3.87 19.23
C ASP A 154 15.17 2.73 20.00
N LEU A 155 15.68 1.71 19.31
CA LEU A 155 16.47 0.64 19.92
C LEU A 155 17.74 1.19 20.59
N GLY A 156 18.46 2.09 19.92
CA GLY A 156 19.66 2.73 20.47
C GLY A 156 19.38 3.56 21.73
N ALA A 157 18.22 4.19 21.82
CA ALA A 157 17.77 4.90 23.01
C ALA A 157 17.51 3.94 24.18
N VAL A 158 16.83 2.82 23.93
CA VAL A 158 16.60 1.77 24.94
C VAL A 158 17.93 1.20 25.45
N MET A 159 18.88 0.95 24.55
CA MET A 159 20.21 0.45 24.94
C MET A 159 21.02 1.45 25.79
N LYS A 160 20.86 2.76 25.56
CA LYS A 160 21.52 3.82 26.35
C LYS A 160 20.82 4.10 27.69
N GLY A 161 19.50 3.94 27.73
CA GLY A 161 18.67 4.19 28.92
C GLY A 161 18.57 3.02 29.89
N GLY A 162 19.15 1.86 29.56
CA GLY A 162 19.21 0.69 30.44
C GLY A 162 20.29 0.80 31.53
N GLN A 163 20.22 1.86 32.35
CA GLN A 163 20.95 2.03 33.61
C GLN A 163 20.00 1.99 34.81
#